data_AF-A0A2Z6CNL3-F1
#
_entry.id   AF-A0A2Z6CNL3-F1
#
_cell.length_a   1.000
_cell.length_b   1.000
_cell.length_c   1.000
_cell.angle_alpha   90.00
_cell.angle_beta   90.00
_cell.angle_gamma   90.00
#
_symmetry.space_group_name_H-M   'P 1'
#
loop_
_entity.id
_entity.type
_entity.pdbx_description
1 polymer ?
#
loop_
_entity_poly.entity_id
_entity_poly.type
_entity_poly.pdbx_seq_one_letter_code
_entity_poly.pdbx_strand_id
1 'polypeptide(L)'
;MTTETPVNSPAKPESKFGARLRNFLIVIVAIALSVALFLGLRTESNSISVSELGKNSTPLDVALSNGKPSIVEFYADWCTVCQKMAPDMAQLEQQYADQANFVMLNVDNNKWLPEMLKYRVDGIPHFVFLTKGGESIAQAIGDIPRTIMGNNIEALVAGTPLPYAQANGKTSKVSTPIAPKGQDDPRSHGSQVVN
;
A
#
# COMPACT_ATOMS: atom_id res chain seq x y z
N MET A 1 -34.68 51.64 76.59
CA MET A 1 -33.77 50.48 76.60
C MET A 1 -33.75 49.88 75.20
N THR A 2 -32.57 49.47 74.78
CA THR A 2 -32.08 49.37 73.41
C THR A 2 -32.72 48.27 72.57
N THR A 3 -32.84 48.61 71.28
CA THR A 3 -33.05 47.78 70.08
C THR A 3 -32.13 46.56 70.02
N GLU A 4 -32.62 45.42 69.50
CA GLU A 4 -31.91 44.56 68.52
C GLU A 4 -32.87 43.56 67.84
N THR A 5 -32.94 43.61 66.51
CA THR A 5 -32.95 42.50 65.53
C THR A 5 -33.38 43.03 64.15
N PRO A 6 -33.03 42.39 63.02
CA PRO A 6 -31.84 41.60 62.69
C PRO A 6 -31.14 42.14 61.41
N VAL A 7 -29.81 42.06 61.31
CA VAL A 7 -29.11 42.33 60.05
C VAL A 7 -29.15 41.07 59.18
N ASN A 8 -30.11 41.01 58.26
CA ASN A 8 -30.11 40.04 57.16
C ASN A 8 -29.49 40.72 55.92
N SER A 9 -28.32 40.24 55.51
CA SER A 9 -27.66 40.73 54.29
C SER A 9 -28.39 40.21 53.04
N PRO A 10 -28.79 41.07 52.09
CA PRO A 10 -29.40 40.58 50.86
C PRO A 10 -28.33 39.90 50.00
N ALA A 11 -28.55 38.60 49.71
CA ALA A 11 -27.79 37.88 48.71
C ALA A 11 -27.91 38.59 47.35
N LYS A 12 -26.77 38.94 46.76
CA LYS A 12 -26.66 39.64 45.48
C LYS A 12 -27.41 38.83 44.40
N PRO A 13 -28.35 39.43 43.65
CA PRO A 13 -29.06 38.70 42.61
C PRO A 13 -28.08 38.39 41.47
N GLU A 14 -27.73 37.12 41.31
CA GLU A 14 -27.01 36.67 40.12
C GLU A 14 -27.86 36.93 38.87
N SER A 15 -27.28 37.68 37.93
CA SER A 15 -27.90 38.01 36.65
C SER A 15 -28.20 36.72 35.86
N LYS A 16 -29.48 36.33 35.82
CA LYS A 16 -29.99 35.21 35.01
C LYS A 16 -29.61 35.35 33.53
N PHE A 17 -29.40 36.58 33.06
CA PHE A 17 -28.96 36.87 31.69
C PHE A 17 -27.49 36.52 31.46
N GLY A 18 -26.60 36.89 32.39
CA GLY A 18 -25.17 36.54 32.31
C GLY A 18 -24.92 35.03 32.35
N ALA A 19 -25.68 34.31 33.18
CA ALA A 19 -25.62 32.84 33.23
C ALA A 19 -26.09 32.20 31.92
N ARG A 20 -27.17 32.71 31.31
CA ARG A 20 -27.66 32.23 30.00
C ARG A 20 -26.65 32.49 28.88
N LEU A 21 -26.06 33.69 28.82
CA LEU A 21 -25.06 34.03 27.81
C LEU A 21 -23.80 33.16 27.94
N ARG A 22 -23.31 32.94 29.16
CA ARG A 22 -22.19 32.02 29.44
C ARG A 22 -22.50 30.60 28.95
N ASN A 23 -23.69 30.08 29.25
CA ASN A 23 -24.09 28.75 28.83
C ASN A 23 -24.21 28.64 27.30
N PHE A 24 -24.72 29.66 26.62
CA PHE A 24 -24.77 29.70 25.15
C PHE A 24 -23.37 29.68 24.53
N LEU A 25 -22.42 30.45 25.07
CA LEU A 25 -21.05 30.46 24.57
C LEU A 25 -20.36 29.10 24.76
N ILE A 26 -20.58 28.44 25.90
CA ILE A 26 -20.06 27.09 26.16
C ILE A 26 -20.58 26.10 25.11
N VAL A 27 -21.88 26.17 24.78
CA VAL A 27 -22.49 25.28 23.77
C VAL A 27 -21.90 25.53 22.39
N ILE A 28 -21.71 26.79 21.98
CA ILE A 28 -21.11 27.13 20.67
C ILE A 28 -19.68 26.59 20.58
N VAL A 29 -18.87 26.81 21.62
CA VAL A 29 -17.48 26.32 21.65
C VAL A 29 -17.45 24.80 21.62
N ALA A 30 -18.33 24.12 22.37
CA ALA A 30 -18.41 22.66 22.37
C ALA A 30 -18.80 22.10 21.00
N ILE A 31 -19.74 22.72 20.30
CA ILE A 31 -20.14 22.34 18.94
C ILE A 31 -18.98 22.57 17.97
N ALA A 32 -18.32 23.72 18.03
CA ALA A 32 -17.19 24.03 17.16
C ALA A 32 -16.02 23.06 17.35
N LEU A 33 -15.67 22.73 18.60
CA LEU A 33 -14.64 21.74 18.91
C LEU A 33 -15.03 20.33 18.47
N SER A 34 -16.30 19.97 18.63
CA SER A 34 -16.81 18.66 18.19
C SER A 34 -16.80 18.54 16.66
N VAL A 35 -17.14 19.60 15.93
CA VAL A 35 -17.05 19.65 14.46
C VAL A 35 -15.59 19.59 14.01
N ALA A 36 -14.69 20.35 14.64
CA ALA A 36 -13.26 20.32 14.32
C ALA A 36 -12.65 18.94 14.58
N LEU A 37 -12.98 18.30 15.70
CA LEU A 37 -12.54 16.94 16.03
C LEU A 37 -13.11 15.92 15.04
N PHE A 38 -14.39 16.03 14.70
CA PHE A 38 -15.03 15.14 13.73
C PHE A 38 -14.40 15.27 12.34
N LEU A 39 -14.15 16.49 11.86
CA LEU A 39 -13.48 16.73 10.59
C LEU A 39 -12.00 16.29 10.61
N GLY A 40 -11.28 16.52 11.71
CA GLY A 40 -9.89 16.08 11.88
C GLY A 40 -9.71 14.57 12.00
N LEU A 41 -10.70 13.85 12.54
CA LEU A 41 -10.70 12.38 12.59
C LEU A 41 -11.19 11.73 11.28
N ARG A 42 -11.89 12.48 10.42
CA ARG A 42 -12.38 11.99 9.11
C ARG A 42 -11.28 11.88 8.05
N THR A 43 -10.14 12.53 8.24
CA THR A 43 -9.07 12.60 7.23
C THR A 43 -8.13 11.40 7.19
N GLU A 44 -8.31 10.37 8.05
CA GLU A 44 -7.33 9.27 8.20
C GLU A 44 -7.86 7.88 7.79
N SER A 45 -8.97 7.79 7.06
CA SER A 45 -9.50 6.49 6.61
C SER A 45 -9.86 6.45 5.13
N ASN A 46 -8.88 6.71 4.27
CA ASN A 46 -8.96 6.27 2.87
C ASN A 46 -8.39 4.85 2.79
N SER A 47 -9.23 3.84 2.99
CA SER A 47 -8.89 2.47 2.61
C SER A 47 -8.92 2.40 1.08
N ILE A 48 -7.78 2.69 0.46
CA ILE A 48 -7.61 2.59 -0.98
C ILE A 48 -7.75 1.13 -1.38
N SER A 49 -8.79 0.80 -2.14
CA SER A 49 -8.99 -0.57 -2.64
C SER A 49 -8.13 -0.80 -3.88
N VAL A 50 -7.56 -2.00 -4.01
CA VAL A 50 -6.77 -2.39 -5.19
C VAL A 50 -7.62 -2.33 -6.48
N SER A 51 -8.92 -2.60 -6.38
CA SER A 51 -9.86 -2.49 -7.51
C SER A 51 -9.99 -1.05 -8.01
N GLU A 52 -10.05 -0.08 -7.09
CA GLU A 52 -10.15 1.34 -7.41
C GLU A 52 -8.86 1.87 -8.01
N LEU A 53 -7.72 1.47 -7.44
CA LEU A 53 -6.41 1.74 -8.00
C LEU A 53 -6.26 1.18 -9.41
N GLY A 54 -6.72 -0.06 -9.61
CA GLY A 54 -6.77 -0.70 -10.91
C GLY A 54 -7.54 0.11 -11.96
N LYS A 55 -8.74 0.58 -11.60
CA LYS A 55 -9.61 1.38 -12.50
C LYS A 55 -9.02 2.74 -12.84
N ASN A 56 -8.31 3.38 -11.90
CA ASN A 56 -7.75 4.71 -12.07
C ASN A 56 -6.32 4.70 -12.63
N SER A 57 -5.71 3.52 -12.75
CA SER A 57 -4.36 3.35 -13.31
C SER A 57 -4.27 3.81 -14.77
N THR A 58 -3.05 4.11 -15.22
CA THR A 58 -2.78 4.52 -16.60
C THR A 58 -3.12 3.38 -17.56
N PRO A 59 -3.91 3.61 -18.63
CA PRO A 59 -4.13 2.59 -19.65
C PRO A 59 -2.82 2.14 -20.30
N LEU A 60 -2.67 0.83 -20.53
CA LEU A 60 -1.43 0.25 -21.05
C LEU A 60 -1.00 0.87 -22.39
N ASP A 61 -1.93 1.10 -23.31
CA ASP A 61 -1.66 1.70 -24.62
C ASP A 61 -1.13 3.14 -24.52
N VAL A 62 -1.66 3.92 -23.56
CA VAL A 62 -1.16 5.26 -23.25
C VAL A 62 0.25 5.18 -22.63
N ALA A 63 0.45 4.26 -21.69
CA ALA A 63 1.73 4.07 -21.02
C ALA A 63 2.85 3.67 -22.00
N LEU A 64 2.54 2.89 -23.03
CA LEU A 64 3.48 2.46 -24.06
C LEU A 64 3.78 3.52 -25.13
N SER A 65 2.99 4.60 -25.19
CA SER A 65 3.10 5.62 -26.26
C SER A 65 3.48 7.01 -25.76
N ASN A 66 3.29 7.32 -24.47
CA ASN A 66 3.51 8.67 -23.93
C ASN A 66 4.98 9.00 -23.57
N GLY A 67 5.91 8.06 -23.79
CA GLY A 67 7.35 8.28 -23.59
C GLY A 67 7.80 8.37 -22.14
N LYS A 68 6.95 8.02 -21.17
CA LYS A 68 7.34 7.87 -19.75
C LYS A 68 7.69 6.40 -19.47
N PRO A 69 8.64 6.12 -18.55
CA PRO A 69 8.82 4.76 -18.07
C PRO A 69 7.56 4.29 -17.33
N SER A 70 7.34 2.99 -17.26
CA SER A 70 6.10 2.44 -16.71
C SER A 70 6.37 1.30 -15.73
N ILE A 71 5.59 1.26 -14.65
CA ILE A 71 5.51 0.12 -13.75
C ILE A 71 4.17 -0.55 -14.00
N VAL A 72 4.21 -1.80 -14.45
CA VAL A 72 3.01 -2.61 -14.68
C VAL A 72 2.86 -3.58 -13.52
N GLU A 73 1.78 -3.48 -12.77
CA GLU A 73 1.40 -4.41 -11.70
C GLU A 73 0.29 -5.35 -12.21
N PHE A 74 0.56 -6.65 -12.22
CA PHE A 74 -0.47 -7.67 -12.36
C PHE A 74 -1.01 -8.02 -10.98
N TYR A 75 -2.32 -7.90 -10.80
CA TYR A 75 -2.98 -8.04 -9.51
C TYR A 75 -4.31 -8.80 -9.65
N ALA A 76 -4.98 -9.06 -8.53
CA ALA A 76 -6.38 -9.49 -8.50
C ALA A 76 -7.12 -8.87 -7.32
N ASP A 77 -8.44 -8.76 -7.40
CA ASP A 77 -9.25 -8.21 -6.31
C ASP A 77 -9.22 -9.12 -5.07
N TRP A 78 -9.06 -10.44 -5.26
CA TRP A 78 -8.95 -11.44 -4.18
C TRP A 78 -7.53 -11.57 -3.59
N CYS A 79 -6.56 -10.83 -4.12
CA CYS A 79 -5.16 -10.91 -3.70
C CYS A 79 -4.90 -10.10 -2.42
N THR A 80 -4.78 -10.77 -1.28
CA THR A 80 -4.52 -10.14 0.03
C THR A 80 -3.22 -9.33 0.05
N VAL A 81 -2.15 -9.82 -0.58
CA VAL A 81 -0.86 -9.12 -0.63
C VAL A 81 -0.97 -7.83 -1.46
N CYS A 82 -1.67 -7.88 -2.60
CA CYS A 82 -1.93 -6.72 -3.45
C CYS A 82 -2.74 -5.66 -2.67
N GLN A 83 -3.78 -6.08 -1.93
CA GLN A 83 -4.55 -5.17 -1.06
C GLN A 83 -3.69 -4.53 0.04
N LYS A 84 -2.79 -5.30 0.66
CA LYS A 84 -1.86 -4.79 1.68
C LYS A 84 -0.92 -3.73 1.10
N MET A 85 -0.46 -3.90 -0.14
CA MET A 85 0.47 -2.98 -0.81
C MET A 85 -0.21 -1.75 -1.41
N ALA A 86 -1.53 -1.79 -1.66
CA ALA A 86 -2.26 -0.71 -2.34
C ALA A 86 -2.04 0.70 -1.74
N PRO A 87 -2.02 0.91 -0.41
CA PRO A 87 -1.75 2.25 0.15
C PRO A 87 -0.34 2.76 -0.14
N ASP A 88 0.66 1.88 -0.17
CA ASP A 88 2.03 2.25 -0.48
C ASP A 88 2.20 2.55 -1.98
N MET A 89 1.58 1.73 -2.84
CA MET A 89 1.56 1.95 -4.28
C MET A 89 0.87 3.26 -4.65
N ALA A 90 -0.27 3.58 -4.03
CA ALA A 90 -0.98 4.85 -4.25
C ALA A 90 -0.13 6.07 -3.89
N GLN A 91 0.63 6.00 -2.80
CA GLN A 91 1.50 7.11 -2.40
C GLN A 91 2.70 7.26 -3.34
N LEU A 92 3.25 6.15 -3.84
CA LEU A 92 4.31 6.17 -4.85
C LEU A 92 3.77 6.71 -6.19
N GLU A 93 2.57 6.30 -6.59
CA GLU A 93 1.89 6.83 -7.77
C GLU A 93 1.73 8.35 -7.67
N GLN A 94 1.23 8.85 -6.54
CA GLN A 94 1.11 10.29 -6.31
C GLN A 94 2.47 11.01 -6.36
N GLN A 95 3.53 10.41 -5.81
CA GLN A 95 4.86 11.00 -5.79
C GLN A 95 5.50 11.08 -7.20
N TYR A 96 5.19 10.11 -8.07
CA TYR A 96 5.84 9.96 -9.38
C TYR A 96 4.91 10.16 -10.58
N ALA A 97 3.66 10.61 -10.38
CA ALA A 97 2.62 10.74 -11.42
C ALA A 97 3.09 11.48 -12.69
N ASP A 98 3.91 12.52 -12.51
CA ASP A 98 4.43 13.31 -13.64
C ASP A 98 5.60 12.63 -14.36
N GLN A 99 6.27 11.67 -13.72
CA GLN A 99 7.55 11.11 -14.16
C GLN A 99 7.46 9.66 -14.65
N ALA A 100 6.51 8.87 -14.15
CA ALA A 100 6.32 7.47 -14.51
C ALA A 100 4.83 7.13 -14.61
N ASN A 101 4.50 6.13 -15.42
CA ASN A 101 3.15 5.56 -15.47
C ASN A 101 3.02 4.42 -14.46
N PHE A 102 1.86 4.34 -13.81
CA PHE A 102 1.45 3.20 -13.00
C PHE A 102 0.31 2.52 -13.74
N VAL A 103 0.52 1.28 -14.16
CA VAL A 103 -0.42 0.49 -14.94
C VAL A 103 -0.80 -0.72 -14.11
N MET A 104 -2.10 -0.99 -13.97
CA MET A 104 -2.57 -2.15 -13.21
C MET A 104 -3.42 -3.05 -14.09
N LEU A 105 -3.05 -4.32 -14.17
CA LEU A 105 -3.69 -5.31 -15.03
C LEU A 105 -4.27 -6.43 -14.16
N ASN A 106 -5.59 -6.48 -14.06
CA ASN A 106 -6.27 -7.52 -13.29
C ASN A 106 -6.15 -8.88 -14.02
N VAL A 107 -5.54 -9.88 -13.39
CA VAL A 107 -5.30 -11.20 -13.99
C VAL A 107 -6.57 -12.00 -14.28
N ASP A 108 -7.70 -11.66 -13.64
CA ASP A 108 -9.00 -12.27 -13.92
C ASP A 108 -9.62 -11.74 -15.23
N ASN A 109 -9.05 -10.68 -15.82
CA ASN A 109 -9.49 -10.13 -17.10
C ASN A 109 -8.72 -10.74 -18.27
N ASN A 110 -9.39 -11.60 -19.03
CA ASN A 110 -8.85 -12.28 -20.21
C ASN A 110 -8.27 -11.35 -21.29
N LYS A 111 -8.64 -10.06 -21.31
CA LYS A 111 -8.02 -9.06 -22.20
C LYS A 111 -6.49 -9.05 -22.07
N TRP A 112 -5.99 -9.31 -20.86
CA TRP A 112 -4.56 -9.21 -20.53
C TRP A 112 -3.79 -10.52 -20.71
N LEU A 113 -4.41 -11.56 -21.28
CA LEU A 113 -3.73 -12.83 -21.58
C LEU A 113 -2.44 -12.65 -22.41
N PRO A 114 -2.40 -11.81 -23.46
CA PRO A 114 -1.18 -11.58 -24.23
C PRO A 114 -0.04 -11.01 -23.35
N GLU A 115 -0.34 -10.05 -22.49
CA GLU A 115 0.63 -9.45 -21.56
C GLU A 115 1.08 -10.44 -20.50
N MET A 116 0.15 -11.20 -19.90
CA MET A 116 0.48 -12.24 -18.92
C MET A 116 1.42 -13.30 -19.52
N LEU A 117 1.19 -13.72 -20.77
CA LEU A 117 2.07 -14.64 -21.47
C LEU A 117 3.43 -14.00 -21.83
N LYS A 118 3.41 -12.75 -22.34
CA LYS A 118 4.62 -12.00 -22.72
C LYS A 118 5.57 -11.82 -21.54
N TYR A 119 5.02 -11.48 -20.37
CA TYR A 119 5.80 -11.21 -19.17
C TYR A 119 5.94 -12.42 -18.25
N ARG A 120 5.37 -13.58 -18.63
CA ARG A 120 5.39 -14.83 -17.86
C ARG A 120 4.88 -14.66 -16.43
N VAL A 121 3.68 -14.06 -16.31
CA VAL A 121 3.03 -13.84 -15.02
C VAL A 121 2.58 -15.19 -14.45
N ASP A 122 3.28 -15.67 -13.42
CA ASP A 122 3.06 -16.96 -12.75
C ASP A 122 2.76 -16.81 -11.24
N GLY A 123 2.68 -15.58 -10.75
CA GLY A 123 2.27 -15.22 -9.38
C GLY A 123 1.81 -13.77 -9.31
N ILE A 124 1.16 -13.37 -8.21
CA ILE A 124 0.73 -11.99 -7.96
C ILE A 124 1.04 -11.54 -6.52
N PRO A 125 1.30 -10.23 -6.28
CA PRO A 125 1.48 -9.19 -7.31
C PRO A 125 2.74 -9.42 -8.15
N HIS A 126 2.67 -9.11 -9.45
CA HIS A 126 3.82 -9.21 -10.37
C HIS A 126 4.09 -7.83 -10.95
N PHE A 127 5.30 -7.33 -10.76
CA PHE A 127 5.73 -6.02 -11.24
C PHE A 127 6.65 -6.18 -12.44
N VAL A 128 6.39 -5.44 -13.50
CA VAL A 128 7.24 -5.32 -14.69
C VAL A 128 7.65 -3.86 -14.85
N PHE A 129 8.96 -3.63 -14.93
CA PHE A 129 9.53 -2.30 -15.09
C PHE A 129 9.88 -2.05 -16.56
N LEU A 130 9.22 -1.10 -17.19
CA LEU A 130 9.37 -0.74 -18.59
C LEU A 130 10.11 0.59 -18.75
N THR A 131 11.07 0.63 -19.66
CA THR A 131 11.71 1.89 -20.07
C THR A 131 10.73 2.80 -20.80
N LYS A 132 11.16 4.04 -21.09
CA LYS A 132 10.41 4.98 -21.95
C LYS A 132 10.07 4.43 -23.33
N GLY A 133 10.83 3.46 -23.83
CA GLY A 133 10.59 2.76 -25.10
C GLY A 133 9.70 1.52 -24.99
N GLY A 134 9.15 1.22 -23.80
CA GLY A 134 8.32 0.04 -23.57
C GLY A 134 9.09 -1.27 -23.41
N GLU A 135 10.42 -1.22 -23.32
CA GLU A 135 11.27 -2.39 -23.10
C GLU A 135 11.26 -2.81 -21.62
N SER A 136 11.01 -4.09 -21.35
CA SER A 136 11.06 -4.66 -20.00
C SER A 136 12.50 -4.87 -19.54
N ILE A 137 12.93 -4.15 -18.51
CA ILE A 137 14.30 -4.23 -17.98
C ILE A 137 14.43 -5.01 -16.67
N ALA A 138 13.33 -5.18 -15.93
CA ALA A 138 13.31 -5.97 -14.70
C ALA A 138 11.90 -6.43 -14.37
N GLN A 139 11.81 -7.46 -13.52
CA GLN A 139 10.56 -7.92 -12.93
C GLN A 139 10.75 -8.24 -11.45
N ALA A 140 9.66 -8.23 -10.70
CA ALA A 140 9.63 -8.65 -9.30
C ALA A 140 8.26 -9.25 -8.95
N ILE A 141 8.23 -10.27 -8.09
CA ILE A 141 6.99 -10.97 -7.73
C ILE A 141 6.87 -10.99 -6.21
N GLY A 142 5.66 -10.74 -5.69
CA GLY A 142 5.33 -10.82 -4.28
C GLY A 142 5.39 -9.47 -3.54
N ASP A 143 5.41 -9.55 -2.21
CA ASP A 143 5.44 -8.38 -1.32
C ASP A 143 6.77 -7.62 -1.45
N ILE A 144 6.70 -6.34 -1.82
CA ILE A 144 7.87 -5.46 -1.96
C ILE A 144 7.68 -4.28 -1.00
N PRO A 145 8.58 -4.10 -0.02
CA PRO A 145 8.51 -2.95 0.87
C PRO A 145 8.55 -1.63 0.08
N ARG A 146 7.76 -0.65 0.51
CA ARG A 146 7.67 0.66 -0.15
C ARG A 146 9.02 1.31 -0.46
N THR A 147 9.97 1.24 0.47
CA THR A 147 11.32 1.84 0.28
C THR A 147 12.06 1.19 -0.88
N ILE A 148 11.96 -0.13 -1.01
CA ILE A 148 12.56 -0.90 -2.10
C ILE A 148 11.88 -0.57 -3.43
N MET A 149 10.54 -0.53 -3.45
CA MET A 149 9.78 -0.14 -4.64
C MET A 149 10.10 1.30 -5.06
N GLY A 150 10.14 2.24 -4.11
CA GLY A 150 10.51 3.64 -4.34
C GLY A 150 11.90 3.79 -4.95
N ASN A 151 12.90 3.09 -4.43
CA ASN A 151 14.27 3.11 -4.98
C ASN A 151 14.33 2.54 -6.41
N ASN A 152 13.54 1.51 -6.71
CA ASN A 152 13.44 0.98 -8.07
C ASN A 152 12.76 1.98 -9.03
N ILE A 153 11.70 2.66 -8.58
CA ILE A 153 11.00 3.68 -9.38
C ILE A 153 11.91 4.89 -9.63
N GLU A 154 12.62 5.36 -8.60
CA GLU A 154 13.59 6.45 -8.74
C GLU A 154 14.67 6.11 -9.77
N ALA A 155 15.26 4.91 -9.67
CA ALA A 155 16.25 4.43 -10.64
C ALA A 155 15.68 4.31 -12.06
N LEU A 156 14.44 3.81 -12.18
CA LEU A 156 13.73 3.68 -13.45
C LEU A 156 13.50 5.05 -14.12
N VAL A 157 13.03 6.03 -13.35
CA VAL A 157 12.82 7.42 -13.82
C VAL A 157 14.15 8.05 -14.26
N ALA A 158 15.23 7.80 -13.51
CA ALA A 158 16.57 8.27 -13.84
C ALA A 158 17.22 7.52 -15.03
N GLY A 159 16.62 6.42 -15.51
CA GLY A 159 17.20 5.59 -16.58
C GLY A 159 18.46 4.83 -16.14
N THR A 160 18.57 4.53 -14.85
CA THR A 160 19.70 3.82 -14.24
C THR A 160 19.32 2.38 -13.88
N PRO A 161 20.29 1.47 -13.67
CA PRO A 161 19.98 0.09 -13.28
C PRO A 161 19.18 0.01 -11.97
N LEU A 162 18.14 -0.83 -11.95
CA LEU A 162 17.28 -0.99 -10.78
C LEU A 162 18.04 -1.71 -9.66
N PRO A 163 18.13 -1.13 -8.45
CA PRO A 163 18.97 -1.65 -7.38
C PRO A 163 18.46 -2.98 -6.79
N TYR A 164 17.15 -3.23 -6.84
CA TYR A 164 16.53 -4.39 -6.16
C TYR A 164 15.67 -5.28 -7.06
N ALA A 165 15.36 -4.86 -8.29
CA ALA A 165 14.68 -5.70 -9.27
C ALA A 165 15.70 -6.30 -10.26
N GLN A 166 15.44 -7.51 -10.75
CA GLN A 166 16.31 -8.19 -11.71
C GLN A 166 15.46 -8.69 -12.89
N ALA A 167 16.06 -8.80 -14.08
CA ALA A 167 15.37 -9.35 -15.24
C ALA A 167 15.09 -10.86 -15.13
N ASN A 168 15.86 -11.58 -14.31
CA ASN A 168 15.71 -13.02 -14.07
C ASN A 168 16.08 -13.34 -12.60
N GLY A 169 15.39 -14.30 -11.98
CA GLY A 169 15.67 -14.74 -10.62
C GLY A 169 17.12 -15.21 -10.45
N LYS A 170 17.79 -14.77 -9.38
CA LYS A 170 19.13 -15.24 -9.04
C LYS A 170 19.03 -16.70 -8.59
N THR A 171 19.50 -17.63 -9.40
CA THR A 171 19.68 -19.01 -8.93
C THR A 171 20.94 -19.09 -8.09
N SER A 172 20.84 -19.70 -6.91
CA SER A 172 22.03 -20.06 -6.16
C SER A 172 22.80 -21.12 -6.95
N LYS A 173 24.10 -20.91 -7.18
CA LYS A 173 24.97 -21.97 -7.70
C LYS A 173 25.13 -23.01 -6.60
N VAL A 174 24.46 -24.15 -6.73
CA VAL A 174 24.74 -25.32 -5.89
C VAL A 174 26.07 -25.90 -6.36
N SER A 175 27.18 -25.49 -5.73
CA SER A 175 28.48 -26.13 -5.91
C SER A 175 28.67 -27.20 -4.84
N THR A 176 28.17 -28.40 -5.09
CA THR A 176 28.63 -29.59 -4.37
C THR A 176 28.92 -30.72 -5.36
N PRO A 177 30.20 -31.07 -5.58
CA PRO A 177 30.55 -32.42 -5.94
C PRO A 177 30.36 -33.26 -4.66
N ILE A 178 29.16 -33.77 -4.44
CA ILE A 178 29.00 -34.89 -3.50
C ILE A 178 29.62 -36.08 -4.22
N ALA A 179 30.92 -36.31 -4.01
CA ALA A 179 31.47 -37.63 -4.27
C ALA A 179 30.68 -38.60 -3.37
N PRO A 180 30.10 -39.69 -3.91
CA PRO A 180 29.32 -40.63 -3.12
C PRO A 180 30.24 -41.24 -2.07
N LYS A 181 30.16 -40.75 -0.82
CA LYS A 181 30.71 -41.43 0.34
C LYS A 181 29.62 -42.32 0.89
N GLY A 182 29.80 -43.62 0.73
CA GLY A 182 29.03 -44.63 1.44
C GLY A 182 27.72 -45.00 0.78
N GLN A 183 27.49 -46.30 0.74
CA GLN A 183 26.31 -46.95 0.18
C GLN A 183 25.13 -46.83 1.16
N ASP A 184 24.65 -45.61 1.39
CA ASP A 184 23.37 -45.40 2.06
C ASP A 184 22.28 -45.51 0.99
N ASP A 185 21.88 -46.75 0.68
CA ASP A 185 20.67 -47.02 -0.11
C ASP A 185 19.45 -46.85 0.82
N PRO A 186 18.58 -45.85 0.58
CA PRO A 186 17.38 -45.64 1.39
C PRO A 186 16.41 -46.83 1.38
N ARG A 187 16.57 -47.78 0.45
CA ARG A 187 15.79 -49.03 0.36
C ARG A 187 16.35 -50.19 1.18
N SER A 188 17.51 -50.02 1.82
CA SER A 188 18.16 -51.06 2.63
C SER A 188 17.45 -51.35 3.96
N HIS A 189 16.53 -50.49 4.41
CA HIS A 189 15.80 -50.65 5.68
C HIS A 189 14.62 -51.65 5.64
N GLY A 190 14.33 -52.26 4.48
CA GLY A 190 13.12 -53.08 4.27
C GLY A 190 13.32 -54.60 4.27
N SER A 191 14.54 -55.12 4.36
CA SER A 191 14.81 -56.55 4.18
C SER A 191 15.39 -57.21 5.43
N GLN A 192 14.57 -57.37 6.48
CA GLN A 192 14.74 -58.41 7.50
C GLN A 192 13.35 -58.86 7.97
N VAL A 193 12.64 -59.62 7.12
CA VAL A 193 11.63 -60.58 7.57
C VAL A 193 12.23 -61.95 7.32
N VAL A 194 12.90 -62.47 8.35
CA VAL A 194 13.36 -63.86 8.41
C VAL A 194 12.20 -64.69 8.95
N ASN A 195 11.86 -65.76 8.22
CA ASN A 195 10.89 -66.79 8.62
C ASN A 195 11.30 -67.51 9.91
#